data_AF-A0AAW0JIX3-F1
#
_entry.id   AF-A0AAW0JIX3-F1
#
_cell.length_a   1.000
_cell.length_b   1.000
_cell.length_c   1.000
_cell.angle_alpha   90.00
_cell.angle_beta   90.00
_cell.angle_gamma   90.00
#
_symmetry.space_group_name_H-M   'P 1'
#
loop_
_entity.id
_entity.type
_entity.pdbx_description
1 polymer ?
#
loop_
_entity_poly.entity_id
_entity_poly.type
_entity_poly.pdbx_seq_one_letter_code
_entity_poly.pdbx_strand_id
1 'polypeptide(L)'
;MLNHSEKEKNNLEIDLNYKLKSLQQRLEQEVNEHKITKARLTDKHQSIEEAKSVAMCEMEKKLKEEREARERAENRVVETEKQCSMLDVDLKQSQQKLEHLTENKERMEDELKNLTLQLEQESNKRLLLQNELKTQAFEADNLKGLEKQMKQEINTLLEAKRLLEFEFAQLTKQYRGNEGQMRELQDQLEAEQYFSLDLAETKAESEQLARGILEEQYFELTQESKKAASRNRQEITDKDHTVSRLKKEEEINNLKTAFEKNISTERTLKTQAVNKLAEIMNRKDFKIDRKKANTQDLRKKEKENRKLQLELNQEREKFNQMVVKHQKELNDMQAQLVEECTHRNELQMQLASKESDIEQLRAKLLDLSDSTSVASFPSADETDGNLPESRIEGWLSVPNRGNIKRYGWKKQYVVVSSKKILFYNDEQDKEQSSPSMVLDIDKLFHVRPVTQGDVYRAETEEIPKIFQILYANEGECRKDIEMEPVQQGEKTNFQNHKGHEFIPTLYHFPANCEACAKPLWHVFKPPPALECRRCHVKCHRDHLDKKEDLISPCKVSYDVTSARDMLLLACSQDEQKKWVTHLVKKIPKNPPSGFVRASPRTLSTRSTANQSFRKVYI
;
A
#
# COMPACT_ATOMS: atom_id res chain seq x y z
N MET A 1 147.74 -116.58 -71.44
CA MET A 1 146.40 -116.01 -71.70
C MET A 1 145.53 -115.82 -70.44
N LEU A 2 146.03 -116.01 -69.21
CA LEU A 2 145.22 -115.85 -67.98
C LEU A 2 145.27 -114.45 -67.33
N ASN A 3 146.34 -113.67 -67.53
CA ASN A 3 146.52 -112.35 -66.88
C ASN A 3 145.71 -111.18 -67.50
N HIS A 4 145.07 -111.36 -68.65
CA HIS A 4 144.34 -110.26 -69.34
C HIS A 4 142.85 -110.21 -68.93
N SER A 5 142.21 -111.37 -68.86
CA SER A 5 140.79 -111.50 -68.49
C SER A 5 140.49 -111.06 -67.05
N GLU A 6 141.46 -111.26 -66.14
CA GLU A 6 141.32 -110.87 -64.73
C GLU A 6 141.37 -109.35 -64.52
N LYS A 7 142.12 -108.62 -65.36
CA LYS A 7 142.15 -107.15 -65.38
C LYS A 7 140.88 -106.55 -65.95
N GLU A 8 140.33 -107.12 -67.02
CA GLU A 8 139.06 -106.65 -67.60
C GLU A 8 137.89 -106.86 -66.64
N LYS A 9 137.84 -108.00 -65.95
CA LYS A 9 136.83 -108.27 -64.91
C LYS A 9 136.91 -107.26 -63.76
N ASN A 10 138.11 -106.95 -63.30
CA ASN A 10 138.33 -105.98 -62.22
C ASN A 10 137.94 -104.54 -62.66
N ASN A 11 138.28 -104.14 -63.89
CA ASN A 11 137.85 -102.85 -64.45
C ASN A 11 136.33 -102.74 -64.60
N LEU A 12 135.66 -103.81 -65.05
CA LEU A 12 134.19 -103.88 -65.11
C LEU A 12 133.55 -103.82 -63.71
N GLU A 13 134.15 -104.48 -62.72
CA GLU A 13 133.68 -104.47 -61.33
C GLU A 13 133.83 -103.08 -60.68
N ILE A 14 134.91 -102.36 -60.98
CA ILE A 14 135.12 -100.97 -60.55
C ILE A 14 134.12 -100.03 -61.22
N ASP A 15 133.88 -100.15 -62.53
CA ASP A 15 132.90 -99.33 -63.26
C ASP A 15 131.45 -99.59 -62.80
N LEU A 16 131.10 -100.86 -62.57
CA LEU A 16 129.81 -101.25 -62.00
C LEU A 16 129.65 -100.73 -60.57
N ASN A 17 130.69 -100.80 -59.73
CA ASN A 17 130.65 -100.21 -58.39
C ASN A 17 130.54 -98.69 -58.42
N TYR A 18 131.22 -98.01 -59.34
CA TYR A 18 131.10 -96.56 -59.51
C TYR A 18 129.70 -96.16 -59.98
N LYS A 19 129.14 -96.88 -60.96
CA LYS A 19 127.75 -96.70 -61.41
C LYS A 19 126.74 -96.99 -60.31
N LEU A 20 126.93 -98.06 -59.54
CA LEU A 20 126.09 -98.41 -58.40
C LEU A 20 126.12 -97.31 -57.33
N LYS A 21 127.31 -96.82 -56.98
CA LYS A 21 127.49 -95.77 -55.98
C LYS A 21 126.94 -94.41 -56.45
N SER A 22 127.09 -94.09 -57.74
CA SER A 22 126.47 -92.90 -58.37
C SER A 22 124.95 -92.99 -58.40
N LEU A 23 124.39 -94.17 -58.66
CA LEU A 23 122.94 -94.41 -58.62
C LEU A 23 122.41 -94.39 -57.18
N GLN A 24 123.16 -94.96 -56.22
CA GLN A 24 122.85 -94.87 -54.79
C GLN A 24 122.84 -93.42 -54.32
N GLN A 25 123.85 -92.64 -54.69
CA GLN A 25 123.91 -91.22 -54.34
C GLN A 25 122.76 -90.42 -54.97
N ARG A 26 122.39 -90.70 -56.22
CA ARG A 26 121.22 -90.08 -56.87
C ARG A 26 119.90 -90.50 -56.20
N LEU A 27 119.76 -91.77 -55.84
CA LEU A 27 118.58 -92.25 -55.12
C LEU A 27 118.48 -91.62 -53.73
N GLU A 28 119.59 -91.51 -53.01
CA GLU A 28 119.68 -90.82 -51.72
C GLU A 28 119.34 -89.34 -51.86
N GLN A 29 119.83 -88.68 -52.92
CA GLN A 29 119.49 -87.30 -53.23
C GLN A 29 118.00 -87.13 -53.52
N GLU A 30 117.41 -87.94 -54.39
CA GLU A 30 115.97 -87.94 -54.71
C GLU A 30 115.10 -88.24 -53.48
N VAL A 31 115.52 -89.21 -52.64
CA VAL A 31 114.84 -89.52 -51.37
C VAL A 31 114.90 -88.32 -50.42
N ASN A 32 116.03 -87.63 -50.36
CA ASN A 32 116.18 -86.44 -49.52
C ASN A 32 115.35 -85.26 -50.06
N GLU A 33 115.35 -85.03 -51.38
CA GLU A 33 114.53 -84.02 -52.04
C GLU A 33 113.03 -84.29 -51.87
N HIS A 34 112.61 -85.56 -51.96
CA HIS A 34 111.23 -85.96 -51.67
C HIS A 34 110.89 -85.74 -50.20
N LYS A 35 111.77 -86.09 -49.25
CA LYS A 35 111.56 -85.82 -47.81
C LYS A 35 111.39 -84.33 -47.54
N ILE A 36 112.23 -83.48 -48.12
CA ILE A 36 112.13 -82.01 -47.99
C ILE A 36 110.82 -81.50 -48.61
N THR A 37 110.44 -81.99 -49.79
CA THR A 37 109.20 -81.59 -50.46
C THR A 37 107.97 -82.03 -49.66
N LYS A 38 107.98 -83.24 -49.10
CA LYS A 38 106.91 -83.76 -48.23
C LYS A 38 106.79 -82.93 -46.95
N ALA A 39 107.91 -82.57 -46.31
CA ALA A 39 107.91 -81.70 -45.14
C ALA A 39 107.30 -80.32 -45.49
N ARG A 40 107.74 -79.69 -46.58
CA ARG A 40 107.20 -78.40 -47.06
C ARG A 40 105.70 -78.46 -47.37
N LEU A 41 105.21 -79.54 -47.98
CA LEU A 41 103.78 -79.71 -48.26
C LEU A 41 102.98 -79.90 -46.97
N THR A 42 103.54 -80.59 -45.98
CA THR A 42 102.91 -80.80 -44.67
C THR A 42 102.82 -79.46 -43.92
N ASP A 43 103.92 -78.70 -43.86
CA ASP A 43 103.96 -77.37 -43.26
C ASP A 43 102.99 -76.41 -43.97
N LYS A 44 102.93 -76.45 -45.31
CA LYS A 44 101.98 -75.64 -46.09
C LYS A 44 100.53 -76.04 -45.82
N HIS A 45 100.26 -77.34 -45.68
CA HIS A 45 98.91 -77.82 -45.35
C HIS A 45 98.50 -77.37 -43.95
N GLN A 46 99.38 -77.53 -42.96
CA GLN A 46 99.16 -77.10 -41.59
C GLN A 46 98.97 -75.58 -41.50
N SER A 47 99.78 -74.80 -42.22
CA SER A 47 99.62 -73.34 -42.31
C SER A 47 98.28 -72.92 -42.94
N ILE A 48 97.81 -73.64 -43.96
CA ILE A 48 96.49 -73.40 -44.56
C ILE A 48 95.37 -73.77 -43.58
N GLU A 49 95.52 -74.86 -42.84
CA GLU A 49 94.54 -75.31 -41.84
C GLU A 49 94.47 -74.36 -40.64
N GLU A 50 95.62 -73.88 -40.16
CA GLU A 50 95.72 -72.81 -39.16
C GLU A 50 95.08 -71.51 -39.66
N ALA A 51 95.39 -71.06 -40.88
CA ALA A 51 94.78 -69.86 -41.46
C ALA A 51 93.25 -70.00 -41.63
N LYS A 52 92.76 -71.19 -42.00
CA LYS A 52 91.32 -71.49 -42.08
C LYS A 52 90.67 -71.48 -40.70
N SER A 53 91.32 -72.05 -39.69
CA SER A 53 90.85 -72.06 -38.30
C SER A 53 90.74 -70.64 -37.74
N VAL A 54 91.76 -69.81 -37.95
CA VAL A 54 91.75 -68.39 -37.56
C VAL A 54 90.63 -67.63 -38.27
N ALA A 55 90.49 -67.80 -39.59
CA ALA A 55 89.40 -67.16 -40.35
C ALA A 55 88.01 -67.61 -39.89
N MET A 56 87.85 -68.89 -39.53
CA MET A 56 86.60 -69.43 -38.98
C MET A 56 86.30 -68.82 -37.60
N CYS A 57 87.28 -68.77 -36.70
CA CYS A 57 87.14 -68.15 -35.39
C CYS A 57 86.81 -66.65 -35.48
N GLU A 58 87.42 -65.92 -36.42
CA GLU A 58 87.09 -64.51 -36.69
C GLU A 58 85.67 -64.35 -37.25
N MET A 59 85.25 -65.24 -38.15
CA MET A 59 83.90 -65.22 -38.72
C MET A 59 82.84 -65.56 -37.66
N GLU A 60 83.09 -66.53 -36.78
CA GLU A 60 82.23 -66.86 -35.64
C GLU A 60 82.13 -65.69 -34.66
N LYS A 61 83.25 -65.02 -34.37
CA LYS A 61 83.26 -63.80 -33.54
C LYS A 61 82.42 -62.70 -34.18
N LYS A 62 82.61 -62.41 -35.47
CA LYS A 62 81.80 -61.40 -36.20
C LYS A 62 80.33 -61.77 -36.24
N LEU A 63 80.00 -63.05 -36.45
CA LEU A 63 78.62 -63.53 -36.43
C LEU A 63 77.98 -63.32 -35.05
N LYS A 64 78.72 -63.57 -33.98
CA LYS A 64 78.25 -63.32 -32.60
C LYS A 64 78.03 -61.83 -32.36
N GLU A 65 78.99 -60.99 -32.72
CA GLU A 65 78.88 -59.52 -32.60
C GLU A 65 77.69 -58.97 -33.39
N GLU A 66 77.46 -59.46 -34.62
CA GLU A 66 76.33 -59.09 -35.46
C GLU A 66 74.99 -59.55 -34.86
N ARG A 67 74.92 -60.76 -34.29
CA ARG A 67 73.73 -61.25 -33.58
C ARG A 67 73.40 -60.37 -32.38
N GLU A 68 74.40 -60.02 -31.56
CA GLU A 68 74.21 -59.14 -30.41
C GLU A 68 73.84 -57.71 -30.83
N ALA A 69 74.41 -57.20 -31.93
CA ALA A 69 74.04 -55.90 -32.48
C ALA A 69 72.61 -55.87 -32.99
N ARG A 70 72.18 -56.95 -33.67
CA ARG A 70 70.81 -57.15 -34.13
C ARG A 70 69.83 -57.22 -32.96
N GLU A 71 70.12 -58.01 -31.94
CA GLU A 71 69.28 -58.10 -30.73
C GLU A 71 69.14 -56.73 -30.05
N ARG A 72 70.24 -55.96 -29.92
CA ARG A 72 70.18 -54.58 -29.41
C ARG A 72 69.33 -53.66 -30.29
N ALA A 73 69.39 -53.79 -31.61
CA ALA A 73 68.58 -53.00 -32.52
C ALA A 73 67.09 -53.38 -32.44
N GLU A 74 66.77 -54.67 -32.41
CA GLU A 74 65.40 -55.19 -32.23
C GLU A 74 64.80 -54.70 -30.90
N ASN A 75 65.55 -54.75 -29.81
CA ASN A 75 65.12 -54.21 -28.52
C ASN A 75 64.86 -52.68 -28.56
N ARG A 76 65.68 -51.91 -29.30
CA ARG A 76 65.45 -50.47 -29.48
C ARG A 76 64.19 -50.17 -30.29
N VAL A 77 63.87 -50.99 -31.30
CA VAL A 77 62.64 -50.85 -32.09
C VAL A 77 61.43 -51.07 -31.19
N VAL A 78 61.41 -52.15 -30.42
CA VAL A 78 60.29 -52.47 -29.50
C VAL A 78 60.08 -51.36 -28.46
N GLU A 79 61.16 -50.82 -27.89
CA GLU A 79 61.05 -49.71 -26.92
C GLU A 79 60.50 -48.44 -27.58
N THR A 80 60.91 -48.15 -28.83
CA THR A 80 60.38 -47.01 -29.58
C THR A 80 58.90 -47.20 -29.94
N GLU A 81 58.49 -48.40 -30.36
CA GLU A 81 57.09 -48.74 -30.64
C GLU A 81 56.21 -48.60 -29.40
N LYS A 82 56.73 -48.99 -28.24
CA LYS A 82 56.05 -48.80 -26.94
C LYS A 82 55.89 -47.31 -26.62
N GLN A 83 56.93 -46.51 -26.82
CA GLN A 83 56.87 -45.06 -26.61
C GLN A 83 55.89 -44.38 -27.58
N CYS A 84 55.90 -44.76 -28.86
CA CYS A 84 54.92 -44.28 -29.84
C CYS A 84 53.48 -44.65 -29.45
N SER A 85 53.25 -45.88 -28.97
CA SER A 85 51.92 -46.32 -28.52
C SER A 85 51.44 -45.52 -27.29
N MET A 86 52.34 -45.22 -26.36
CA MET A 86 52.02 -44.40 -25.20
C MET A 86 51.65 -42.96 -25.60
N LEU A 87 52.43 -42.36 -26.51
CA LEU A 87 52.16 -41.02 -27.04
C LEU A 87 50.84 -40.96 -27.83
N ASP A 88 50.45 -42.02 -28.54
CA ASP A 88 49.16 -42.09 -29.25
C ASP A 88 47.97 -42.07 -28.27
N VAL A 89 48.11 -42.76 -27.13
CA VAL A 89 47.09 -42.72 -26.07
C VAL A 89 47.02 -41.33 -25.44
N ASP A 90 48.17 -40.72 -25.12
CA ASP A 90 48.23 -39.37 -24.54
C ASP A 90 47.66 -38.31 -25.51
N LEU A 91 47.92 -38.46 -26.81
CA LEU A 91 47.38 -37.60 -27.85
C LEU A 91 45.85 -37.75 -27.93
N LYS A 92 45.32 -38.98 -27.95
CA LYS A 92 43.88 -39.25 -27.94
C LYS A 92 43.19 -38.69 -26.69
N GLN A 93 43.79 -38.87 -25.51
CA GLN A 93 43.26 -38.28 -24.28
C GLN A 93 43.27 -36.75 -24.33
N SER A 94 44.32 -36.15 -24.89
CA SER A 94 44.42 -34.70 -25.05
C SER A 94 43.38 -34.16 -26.04
N GLN A 95 43.13 -34.89 -27.14
CA GLN A 95 42.09 -34.56 -28.11
C GLN A 95 40.70 -34.59 -27.48
N GLN A 96 40.36 -35.65 -26.73
CA GLN A 96 39.07 -35.75 -26.03
C GLN A 96 38.86 -34.61 -25.01
N LYS A 97 39.92 -34.23 -24.28
CA LYS A 97 39.86 -33.07 -23.37
C LYS A 97 39.60 -31.77 -24.14
N LEU A 98 40.20 -31.61 -25.31
CA LEU A 98 40.05 -30.41 -26.13
C LEU A 98 38.65 -30.32 -26.77
N GLU A 99 38.09 -31.44 -27.22
CA GLU A 99 36.69 -31.51 -27.66
C GLU A 99 35.73 -31.13 -26.54
N HIS A 100 35.87 -31.73 -25.36
CA HIS A 100 35.04 -31.39 -24.20
C HIS A 100 35.14 -29.91 -23.81
N LEU A 101 36.34 -29.33 -23.81
CA LEU A 101 36.53 -27.90 -23.54
C LEU A 101 35.89 -27.02 -24.62
N THR A 102 35.90 -27.45 -25.88
CA THR A 102 35.29 -26.73 -26.99
C THR A 102 33.77 -26.73 -26.87
N GLU A 103 33.15 -27.88 -26.59
CA GLU A 103 31.71 -27.98 -26.34
C GLU A 103 31.26 -27.16 -25.14
N ASN A 104 32.07 -27.15 -24.06
CA ASN A 104 31.79 -26.30 -22.91
C ASN A 104 31.88 -24.81 -23.27
N LYS A 105 32.87 -24.42 -24.07
CA LYS A 105 32.99 -23.03 -24.55
C LYS A 105 31.77 -22.62 -25.37
N GLU A 106 31.33 -23.44 -26.33
CA GLU A 106 30.16 -23.15 -27.17
C GLU A 106 28.88 -23.00 -26.32
N ARG A 107 28.70 -23.89 -25.34
CA ARG A 107 27.57 -23.81 -24.38
C ARG A 107 27.58 -22.49 -23.60
N MET A 108 28.74 -22.09 -23.09
CA MET A 108 28.88 -20.84 -22.34
C MET A 108 28.68 -19.62 -23.26
N GLU A 109 29.10 -19.68 -24.52
CA GLU A 109 28.83 -18.62 -25.51
C GLU A 109 27.33 -18.47 -25.80
N ASP A 110 26.58 -19.56 -25.88
CA ASP A 110 25.13 -19.52 -26.08
C ASP A 110 24.37 -19.03 -24.83
N GLU A 111 24.82 -19.41 -23.63
CA GLU A 111 24.33 -18.84 -22.38
C GLU A 111 24.58 -17.32 -22.32
N LEU A 112 25.76 -16.85 -22.73
CA LEU A 112 26.08 -15.42 -22.80
C LEU A 112 25.18 -14.67 -23.79
N LYS A 113 24.90 -15.24 -24.97
CA LYS A 113 23.96 -14.64 -25.94
C LYS A 113 22.56 -14.54 -25.36
N ASN A 114 22.07 -15.59 -24.70
CA ASN A 114 20.75 -15.58 -24.06
C ASN A 114 20.65 -14.55 -22.94
N LEU A 115 21.65 -14.48 -22.06
CA LEU A 115 21.70 -13.47 -20.99
C LEU A 115 21.78 -12.04 -21.55
N THR A 116 22.52 -11.83 -22.63
CA THR A 116 22.60 -10.53 -23.30
C THR A 116 21.25 -10.12 -23.88
N LEU A 117 20.53 -11.04 -24.53
CA LEU A 117 19.18 -10.78 -25.04
C LEU A 117 18.20 -10.46 -23.91
N GLN A 118 18.26 -11.19 -22.79
CA GLN A 118 17.44 -10.90 -21.61
C GLN A 118 17.74 -9.52 -21.04
N LEU A 119 19.02 -9.14 -20.94
CA LEU A 119 19.43 -7.82 -20.46
C LEU A 119 18.89 -6.70 -21.37
N GLU A 120 18.91 -6.90 -22.68
CA GLU A 120 18.39 -5.94 -23.64
C GLU A 120 16.86 -5.79 -23.55
N GLN A 121 16.15 -6.91 -23.39
CA GLN A 121 14.70 -6.91 -23.15
C GLN A 121 14.33 -6.18 -21.85
N GLU A 122 15.04 -6.45 -20.75
CA GLU A 122 14.81 -5.76 -19.47
C GLU A 122 15.18 -4.28 -19.53
N SER A 123 16.22 -3.90 -20.28
CA SER A 123 16.56 -2.50 -20.53
C SER A 123 15.44 -1.77 -21.28
N ASN A 124 14.85 -2.41 -22.31
CA ASN A 124 13.75 -1.84 -23.09
C ASN A 124 12.46 -1.72 -22.25
N LYS A 125 12.12 -2.74 -21.44
CA LYS A 125 10.99 -2.66 -20.49
C LYS A 125 11.18 -1.53 -19.49
N ARG A 126 12.38 -1.39 -18.91
CA ARG A 126 12.70 -0.30 -17.99
C ARG A 126 12.52 1.06 -18.64
N LEU A 127 12.90 1.22 -19.90
CA LEU A 127 12.74 2.48 -20.65
C LEU A 127 11.26 2.82 -20.86
N LEU A 128 10.43 1.83 -21.21
CA LEU A 128 8.97 2.00 -21.34
C LEU A 128 8.34 2.46 -20.01
N LEU A 129 8.62 1.74 -18.92
CA LEU A 129 8.13 2.09 -17.58
C LEU A 129 8.61 3.47 -17.12
N GLN A 130 9.84 3.86 -17.45
CA GLN A 130 10.36 5.18 -17.15
C GLN A 130 9.60 6.29 -17.90
N ASN A 131 9.21 6.05 -19.15
CA ASN A 131 8.42 6.99 -19.93
C ASN A 131 6.99 7.10 -19.41
N GLU A 132 6.36 5.97 -19.06
CA GLU A 132 5.04 5.96 -18.43
C GLU A 132 5.04 6.71 -17.09
N LEU A 133 6.05 6.47 -16.24
CA LEU A 133 6.20 7.18 -14.97
C LEU A 133 6.32 8.70 -15.16
N LYS A 134 7.03 9.15 -16.21
CA LYS A 134 7.13 10.58 -16.54
C LYS A 134 5.77 11.15 -16.96
N THR A 135 5.00 10.41 -17.76
CA THR A 135 3.65 10.82 -18.16
C THR A 135 2.72 10.91 -16.95
N GLN A 136 2.72 9.90 -16.08
CA GLN A 136 1.92 9.91 -14.85
C GLN A 136 2.33 11.04 -13.89
N ALA A 137 3.63 11.35 -13.78
CA ALA A 137 4.11 12.47 -12.99
C ALA A 137 3.58 13.82 -13.53
N PHE A 138 3.57 13.99 -14.85
CA PHE A 138 3.01 15.18 -15.49
C PHE A 138 1.50 15.30 -15.25
N GLU A 139 0.75 14.20 -15.35
CA GLU A 139 -0.69 14.17 -15.04
C GLU A 139 -0.97 14.51 -13.57
N ALA A 140 -0.17 13.98 -12.64
CA ALA A 140 -0.29 14.29 -11.22
C ALA A 140 -0.05 15.78 -10.93
N ASP A 141 0.95 16.39 -11.57
CA ASP A 141 1.21 17.82 -11.45
C ASP A 141 0.06 18.67 -12.03
N ASN A 142 -0.52 18.24 -13.15
CA ASN A 142 -1.70 18.89 -13.74
C ASN A 142 -2.93 18.81 -12.82
N LEU A 143 -3.21 17.62 -12.26
CA LEU A 143 -4.30 17.41 -11.29
C LEU A 143 -4.10 18.26 -10.03
N LYS A 144 -2.87 18.37 -9.54
CA LYS A 144 -2.52 19.23 -8.40
C LYS A 144 -2.74 20.72 -8.71
N GLY A 145 -2.54 21.13 -9.97
CA GLY A 145 -2.89 22.46 -10.47
C GLY A 145 -4.40 22.70 -10.42
N LEU A 146 -5.18 21.77 -10.97
CA LEU A 146 -6.66 21.82 -10.95
C LEU A 146 -7.22 21.81 -9.52
N GLU A 147 -6.65 21.01 -8.63
CA GLU A 147 -7.05 20.97 -7.21
C GLU A 147 -6.86 22.33 -6.53
N LYS A 148 -5.73 23.01 -6.79
CA LYS A 148 -5.49 24.36 -6.27
C LYS A 148 -6.51 25.38 -6.83
N GLN A 149 -6.83 25.29 -8.12
CA GLN A 149 -7.84 26.15 -8.74
C GLN A 149 -9.21 25.93 -8.10
N MET A 150 -9.64 24.68 -7.96
CA MET A 150 -10.92 24.33 -7.33
C MET A 150 -11.00 24.81 -5.87
N LYS A 151 -9.90 24.68 -5.11
CA LYS A 151 -9.81 25.23 -3.74
C LYS A 151 -9.99 26.76 -3.72
N GLN A 152 -9.41 27.46 -4.69
CA GLN A 152 -9.58 28.91 -4.81
C GLN A 152 -11.03 29.27 -5.18
N GLU A 153 -11.65 28.55 -6.11
CA GLU A 153 -13.07 28.73 -6.49
C GLU A 153 -14.01 28.49 -5.29
N ILE A 154 -13.80 27.41 -4.53
CA ILE A 154 -14.56 27.12 -3.32
C ILE A 154 -14.45 28.27 -2.31
N ASN A 155 -13.25 28.78 -2.04
CA ASN A 155 -13.06 29.89 -1.13
C ASN A 155 -13.80 31.16 -1.60
N THR A 156 -13.78 31.42 -2.90
CA THR A 156 -14.47 32.58 -3.49
C THR A 156 -15.99 32.44 -3.35
N LEU A 157 -16.53 31.24 -3.59
CA LEU A 157 -17.95 30.94 -3.42
C LEU A 157 -18.39 30.99 -1.95
N LEU A 158 -17.54 30.56 -1.01
CA LEU A 158 -17.81 30.66 0.42
C LEU A 158 -17.91 32.12 0.88
N GLU A 159 -17.04 33.00 0.36
CA GLU A 159 -17.12 34.43 0.68
C GLU A 159 -18.36 35.07 0.06
N ALA A 160 -18.68 34.75 -1.20
CA ALA A 160 -19.92 35.21 -1.84
C ALA A 160 -21.17 34.77 -1.06
N LYS A 161 -21.20 33.51 -0.58
CA LYS A 161 -22.26 32.99 0.28
C LYS A 161 -22.38 33.82 1.57
N ARG A 162 -21.25 34.12 2.23
CA ARG A 162 -21.23 34.91 3.47
C ARG A 162 -21.80 36.31 3.27
N LEU A 163 -21.50 36.96 2.14
CA LEU A 163 -22.05 38.27 1.79
C LEU A 163 -23.57 38.21 1.58
N LEU A 164 -24.06 37.21 0.85
CA LEU A 164 -25.49 37.02 0.64
C LEU A 164 -26.25 36.71 1.94
N GLU A 165 -25.66 35.91 2.84
CA GLU A 165 -26.23 35.65 4.17
C GLU A 165 -26.34 36.93 4.99
N PHE A 166 -25.35 37.81 4.90
CA PHE A 166 -25.36 39.11 5.57
C PHE A 166 -26.45 40.04 5.00
N GLU A 167 -26.57 40.15 3.67
CA GLU A 167 -27.63 40.92 3.02
C GLU A 167 -29.02 40.40 3.38
N PHE A 168 -29.21 39.08 3.38
CA PHE A 168 -30.47 38.45 3.76
C PHE A 168 -30.85 38.76 5.22
N ALA A 169 -29.88 38.73 6.14
CA ALA A 169 -30.10 39.09 7.53
C ALA A 169 -30.51 40.58 7.68
N GLN A 170 -29.91 41.49 6.90
CA GLN A 170 -30.32 42.89 6.88
C GLN A 170 -31.75 43.08 6.38
N LEU A 171 -32.09 42.45 5.25
CA LEU A 171 -33.45 42.50 4.68
C LEU A 171 -34.49 41.94 5.66
N THR A 172 -34.17 40.85 6.34
CA THR A 172 -35.04 40.26 7.37
C THR A 172 -35.28 41.23 8.53
N LYS A 173 -34.24 41.94 8.99
CA LYS A 173 -34.36 42.95 10.04
C LYS A 173 -35.23 44.13 9.58
N GLN A 174 -35.03 44.60 8.35
CA GLN A 174 -35.84 45.67 7.76
C GLN A 174 -37.31 45.25 7.62
N TYR A 175 -37.57 44.03 7.16
CA TYR A 175 -38.93 43.49 7.05
C TYR A 175 -39.64 43.47 8.40
N ARG A 176 -38.99 42.98 9.47
CA ARG A 176 -39.56 43.01 10.84
C ARG A 176 -39.84 44.43 11.32
N GLY A 177 -38.96 45.39 10.99
CA GLY A 177 -39.17 46.80 11.33
C GLY A 177 -40.42 47.37 10.64
N ASN A 178 -40.55 47.13 9.33
CA ASN A 178 -41.71 47.57 8.55
C ASN A 178 -43.01 46.87 9.02
N GLU A 179 -42.94 45.58 9.37
CA GLU A 179 -44.07 44.85 9.95
C GLU A 179 -44.53 45.46 11.28
N GLY A 180 -43.59 45.86 12.14
CA GLY A 180 -43.88 46.58 13.38
C GLY A 180 -44.59 47.91 13.13
N GLN A 181 -44.09 48.71 12.18
CA GLN A 181 -44.73 49.97 11.78
C GLN A 181 -46.14 49.77 11.22
N MET A 182 -46.34 48.74 10.39
CA MET A 182 -47.66 48.39 9.88
C MET A 182 -48.65 48.03 10.99
N ARG A 183 -48.18 47.33 12.03
CA ARG A 183 -49.00 46.99 13.21
C ARG A 183 -49.37 48.23 14.01
N GLU A 184 -48.43 49.12 14.27
CA GLU A 184 -48.71 50.39 14.98
C GLU A 184 -49.72 51.25 14.21
N LEU A 185 -49.61 51.34 12.88
CA LEU A 185 -50.60 52.04 12.05
C LEU A 185 -51.97 51.38 12.09
N GLN A 186 -52.02 50.05 12.15
CA GLN A 186 -53.28 49.31 12.30
C GLN A 186 -53.93 49.56 13.66
N ASP A 187 -53.15 49.52 14.75
CA ASP A 187 -53.63 49.81 16.11
C ASP A 187 -54.14 51.27 16.22
N GLN A 188 -53.45 52.22 15.57
CA GLN A 188 -53.91 53.62 15.49
C GLN A 188 -55.25 53.75 14.75
N LEU A 189 -55.38 53.07 13.60
CA LEU A 189 -56.62 53.07 12.84
C LEU A 189 -57.78 52.47 13.63
N GLU A 190 -57.54 51.37 14.35
CA GLU A 190 -58.53 50.75 15.23
C GLU A 190 -58.94 51.71 16.36
N ALA A 191 -57.99 52.41 17.00
CA ALA A 191 -58.28 53.41 18.01
C ALA A 191 -59.12 54.59 17.47
N GLU A 192 -58.80 55.10 16.27
CA GLU A 192 -59.60 56.14 15.61
C GLU A 192 -61.03 55.66 15.28
N GLN A 193 -61.18 54.40 14.87
CA GLN A 193 -62.50 53.80 14.63
C GLN A 193 -63.30 53.67 15.93
N TYR A 194 -62.67 53.23 17.02
CA TYR A 194 -63.32 53.19 18.34
C TYR A 194 -63.77 54.57 18.80
N PHE A 195 -62.92 55.60 18.67
CA PHE A 195 -63.26 56.97 19.05
C PHE A 195 -64.40 57.54 18.17
N SER A 196 -64.38 57.23 16.87
CA SER A 196 -65.45 57.63 15.95
C SER A 196 -66.79 56.98 16.29
N LEU A 197 -66.77 55.72 16.74
CA LEU A 197 -67.96 55.01 17.20
C LEU A 197 -68.53 55.62 18.48
N ASP A 198 -67.67 55.89 19.47
CA ASP A 198 -68.04 56.49 20.75
C ASP A 198 -68.64 57.90 20.58
N LEU A 199 -68.07 58.70 19.67
CA LEU A 199 -68.63 60.00 19.26
C LEU A 199 -70.00 59.85 18.60
N ALA A 200 -70.18 58.86 17.73
CA ALA A 200 -71.46 58.62 17.06
C ALA A 200 -72.53 58.17 18.06
N GLU A 201 -72.17 57.33 19.03
CA GLU A 201 -73.02 56.88 20.12
C GLU A 201 -73.44 58.06 21.03
N THR A 202 -72.48 58.86 21.50
CA THR A 202 -72.75 60.08 22.28
C THR A 202 -73.65 61.05 21.52
N LYS A 203 -73.43 61.22 20.20
CA LYS A 203 -74.28 62.07 19.37
C LYS A 203 -75.70 61.51 19.27
N ALA A 204 -75.85 60.19 19.10
CA ALA A 204 -77.16 59.53 19.07
C ALA A 204 -77.89 59.68 20.42
N GLU A 205 -77.20 59.53 21.55
CA GLU A 205 -77.75 59.78 22.89
C GLU A 205 -78.22 61.23 23.06
N SER A 206 -77.42 62.20 22.61
CA SER A 206 -77.80 63.62 22.66
C SER A 206 -79.03 63.94 21.79
N GLU A 207 -79.15 63.30 20.62
CA GLU A 207 -80.29 63.47 19.73
C GLU A 207 -81.55 62.81 20.32
N GLN A 208 -81.42 61.65 20.95
CA GLN A 208 -82.51 61.01 21.69
C GLN A 208 -83.01 61.88 22.84
N LEU A 209 -82.10 62.47 23.63
CA LEU A 209 -82.46 63.39 24.70
C LEU A 209 -83.20 64.63 24.15
N ALA A 210 -82.70 65.22 23.07
CA ALA A 210 -83.34 66.38 22.42
C ALA A 210 -84.74 66.04 21.90
N ARG A 211 -84.94 64.84 21.33
CA ARG A 211 -86.26 64.36 20.92
C ARG A 211 -87.19 64.18 22.11
N GLY A 212 -86.71 63.61 23.22
CA GLY A 212 -87.50 63.45 24.45
C GLY A 212 -88.00 64.78 25.00
N ILE A 213 -87.13 65.81 25.05
CA ILE A 213 -87.52 67.17 25.49
C ILE A 213 -88.59 67.77 24.56
N LEU A 214 -88.44 67.60 23.24
CA LEU A 214 -89.43 68.07 22.25
C LEU A 214 -90.79 67.38 22.41
N GLU A 215 -90.79 66.07 22.67
CA GLU A 215 -92.01 65.29 22.91
C GLU A 215 -92.71 65.72 24.21
N GLU A 216 -91.97 65.99 25.29
CA GLU A 216 -92.51 66.53 26.54
C GLU A 216 -93.15 67.91 26.35
N GLN A 217 -92.46 68.84 25.68
CA GLN A 217 -93.01 70.17 25.38
C GLN A 217 -94.28 70.08 24.53
N TYR A 218 -94.31 69.17 23.55
CA TYR A 218 -95.48 68.95 22.71
C TYR A 218 -96.66 68.36 23.52
N PHE A 219 -96.37 67.47 24.46
CA PHE A 219 -97.38 66.91 25.37
C PHE A 219 -97.97 67.97 26.31
N GLU A 220 -97.14 68.87 26.87
CA GLU A 220 -97.58 70.00 27.69
C GLU A 220 -98.47 70.98 26.92
N LEU A 221 -98.03 71.40 25.72
CA LEU A 221 -98.82 72.24 24.81
C LEU A 221 -100.19 71.61 24.47
N THR A 222 -100.22 70.29 24.26
CA THR A 222 -101.45 69.56 23.97
C THR A 222 -102.39 69.53 25.19
N GLN A 223 -101.86 69.39 26.40
CA GLN A 223 -102.64 69.49 27.64
C GLN A 223 -103.18 70.90 27.87
N GLU A 224 -102.40 71.93 27.59
CA GLU A 224 -102.81 73.33 27.72
C GLU A 224 -103.90 73.71 26.70
N SER A 225 -103.79 73.23 25.46
CA SER A 225 -104.84 73.36 24.43
C SER A 225 -106.16 72.70 24.86
N LYS A 226 -106.11 71.50 25.47
CA LYS A 226 -107.31 70.83 26.04
C LYS A 226 -107.91 71.59 27.22
N LYS A 227 -107.09 72.25 28.05
CA LYS A 227 -107.55 73.13 29.16
C LYS A 227 -108.13 74.46 28.64
N ALA A 228 -107.61 75.00 27.55
CA ALA A 228 -108.17 76.18 26.88
C ALA A 228 -109.50 75.87 26.17
N ALA A 229 -109.61 74.71 25.51
CA ALA A 229 -110.83 74.26 24.82
C ALA A 229 -111.99 73.87 25.76
N SER A 230 -111.71 73.61 27.04
CA SER A 230 -112.73 73.37 28.08
C SER A 230 -113.20 74.64 28.77
N ARG A 231 -112.39 75.72 28.80
CA ARG A 231 -112.81 77.05 29.26
C ARG A 231 -113.69 77.78 28.25
N ASN A 232 -113.48 77.54 26.96
CA ASN A 232 -114.21 78.21 25.86
C ASN A 232 -115.57 77.56 25.49
N ARG A 233 -116.06 76.60 26.28
CA ARG A 233 -117.28 75.81 25.97
C ARG A 233 -118.46 76.09 26.92
N GLN A 234 -118.35 77.09 27.79
CA GLN A 234 -119.40 77.47 28.76
C GLN A 234 -119.78 78.97 28.71
N GLU A 235 -119.45 79.67 27.61
CA GLU A 235 -119.89 81.04 27.36
C GLU A 235 -120.19 81.18 25.86
N ILE A 236 -121.45 81.53 25.55
CA ILE A 236 -121.92 82.06 24.27
C ILE A 236 -122.38 81.02 23.22
N THR A 237 -123.56 80.45 23.51
CA THR A 237 -124.67 80.30 22.55
C THR A 237 -125.65 81.47 22.74
N ASP A 238 -125.61 82.46 21.86
CA ASP A 238 -126.78 83.22 21.34
C ASP A 238 -126.33 84.46 20.54
N LYS A 239 -126.89 84.61 19.32
CA LYS A 239 -126.80 85.72 18.34
C LYS A 239 -125.62 85.66 17.36
N ASP A 240 -125.67 84.88 16.27
CA ASP A 240 -126.58 84.92 15.11
C ASP A 240 -126.08 85.81 13.95
N HIS A 241 -125.48 85.10 13.00
CA HIS A 241 -125.33 85.27 11.56
C HIS A 241 -125.59 86.62 10.87
N THR A 242 -124.55 87.13 10.18
CA THR A 242 -124.71 87.60 8.78
C THR A 242 -123.41 87.51 7.95
N VAL A 243 -123.51 86.77 6.83
CA VAL A 243 -122.73 86.83 5.56
C VAL A 243 -121.41 86.03 5.41
N SER A 244 -121.59 84.74 5.13
CA SER A 244 -121.05 83.98 3.98
C SER A 244 -120.06 84.69 3.03
N ARG A 245 -118.86 84.15 2.80
CA ARG A 245 -118.67 83.05 1.83
C ARG A 245 -117.20 82.63 1.67
N LEU A 246 -117.02 81.31 1.59
CA LEU A 246 -115.84 80.53 1.21
C LEU A 246 -115.13 81.00 -0.07
N LYS A 247 -113.80 80.80 -0.08
CA LYS A 247 -112.89 80.31 -1.16
C LYS A 247 -111.47 80.80 -0.82
N LYS A 248 -110.35 80.07 -0.88
CA LYS A 248 -109.87 78.76 -1.36
C LYS A 248 -108.44 78.68 -0.76
N GLU A 249 -107.93 77.61 -0.18
CA GLU A 249 -107.65 76.30 -0.79
C GLU A 249 -106.95 76.39 -2.17
N GLU A 250 -105.95 77.26 -2.28
CA GLU A 250 -105.08 77.35 -3.47
C GLU A 250 -103.57 77.48 -3.15
N GLU A 251 -103.20 77.68 -1.87
CA GLU A 251 -101.79 77.81 -1.47
C GLU A 251 -101.17 76.50 -0.93
N ILE A 252 -101.98 75.59 -0.36
CA ILE A 252 -101.50 74.29 0.15
C ILE A 252 -101.25 73.29 -0.99
N ASN A 253 -101.96 73.40 -2.12
CA ASN A 253 -101.82 72.47 -3.24
C ASN A 253 -100.59 72.77 -4.12
N ASN A 254 -100.15 74.04 -4.17
CA ASN A 254 -98.93 74.46 -4.88
C ASN A 254 -97.64 74.10 -4.13
N LEU A 255 -97.66 74.14 -2.79
CA LEU A 255 -96.55 73.64 -1.95
C LEU A 255 -96.41 72.12 -2.06
N LYS A 256 -97.53 71.38 -2.11
CA LYS A 256 -97.53 69.92 -2.26
C LYS A 256 -96.95 69.46 -3.60
N THR A 257 -97.31 70.12 -4.70
CA THR A 257 -96.75 69.82 -6.04
C THR A 257 -95.28 70.23 -6.19
N ALA A 258 -94.82 71.26 -5.47
CA ALA A 258 -93.41 71.64 -5.44
C ALA A 258 -92.55 70.61 -4.68
N PHE A 259 -93.03 70.11 -3.53
CA PHE A 259 -92.33 69.06 -2.77
C PHE A 259 -92.36 67.70 -3.48
N GLU A 260 -93.43 67.35 -4.20
CA GLU A 260 -93.47 66.14 -5.03
C GLU A 260 -92.50 66.19 -6.22
N LYS A 261 -92.29 67.37 -6.82
CA LYS A 261 -91.23 67.56 -7.83
C LYS A 261 -89.83 67.46 -7.22
N ASN A 262 -89.61 67.98 -6.02
CA ASN A 262 -88.30 67.90 -5.35
C ASN A 262 -87.96 66.48 -4.88
N ILE A 263 -88.96 65.70 -4.47
CA ILE A 263 -88.80 64.27 -4.14
C ILE A 263 -88.56 63.43 -5.41
N SER A 264 -89.14 63.80 -6.56
CA SER A 264 -88.89 63.10 -7.82
C SER A 264 -87.50 63.37 -8.39
N THR A 265 -86.98 64.60 -8.26
CA THR A 265 -85.59 64.94 -8.63
C THR A 265 -84.58 64.23 -7.73
N GLU A 266 -84.80 64.22 -6.40
CA GLU A 266 -83.98 63.47 -5.44
C GLU A 266 -84.02 61.94 -5.70
N ARG A 267 -85.18 61.37 -6.02
CA ARG A 267 -85.27 59.95 -6.46
C ARG A 267 -84.48 59.69 -7.74
N THR A 268 -84.49 60.62 -8.68
CA THR A 268 -83.80 60.45 -9.96
C THR A 268 -82.28 60.55 -9.77
N LEU A 269 -81.80 61.47 -8.93
CA LEU A 269 -80.38 61.60 -8.58
C LEU A 269 -79.88 60.40 -7.76
N LYS A 270 -80.66 59.90 -6.79
CA LYS A 270 -80.36 58.64 -6.09
C LYS A 270 -80.36 57.44 -7.04
N THR A 271 -81.30 57.37 -7.98
CA THR A 271 -81.35 56.27 -8.98
C THR A 271 -80.17 56.35 -9.95
N GLN A 272 -79.72 57.55 -10.34
CA GLN A 272 -78.50 57.73 -11.14
C GLN A 272 -77.22 57.41 -10.37
N ALA A 273 -77.16 57.75 -9.07
CA ALA A 273 -76.04 57.37 -8.19
C ALA A 273 -75.98 55.85 -7.95
N VAL A 274 -77.13 55.20 -7.76
CA VAL A 274 -77.25 53.74 -7.64
C VAL A 274 -76.90 53.05 -8.96
N ASN A 275 -77.32 53.59 -10.11
CA ASN A 275 -76.94 53.05 -11.42
C ASN A 275 -75.44 53.26 -11.73
N LYS A 276 -74.84 54.35 -11.26
CA LYS A 276 -73.38 54.60 -11.40
C LYS A 276 -72.55 53.74 -10.45
N LEU A 277 -73.07 53.46 -9.24
CA LEU A 277 -72.50 52.46 -8.32
C LEU A 277 -72.69 51.02 -8.83
N ALA A 278 -73.81 50.72 -9.50
CA ALA A 278 -74.04 49.45 -10.18
C ALA A 278 -73.14 49.27 -11.41
N GLU A 279 -72.78 50.35 -12.10
CA GLU A 279 -71.79 50.34 -13.18
C GLU A 279 -70.36 50.15 -12.64
N ILE A 280 -70.02 50.72 -11.48
CA ILE A 280 -68.72 50.53 -10.80
C ILE A 280 -68.62 49.12 -10.18
N MET A 281 -69.69 48.59 -9.58
CA MET A 281 -69.74 47.21 -9.06
C MET A 281 -69.72 46.14 -10.16
N ASN A 282 -70.28 46.42 -11.35
CA ASN A 282 -70.24 45.49 -12.49
C ASN A 282 -69.03 45.67 -13.42
N ARG A 283 -68.15 46.65 -13.17
CA ARG A 283 -66.79 46.66 -13.73
C ARG A 283 -65.91 45.71 -12.93
N LYS A 284 -66.13 44.40 -13.11
CA LYS A 284 -65.08 43.39 -12.90
C LYS A 284 -64.01 43.55 -13.98
N ASP A 285 -63.10 44.49 -13.77
CA ASP A 285 -61.81 44.54 -14.44
C ASP A 285 -60.70 44.61 -13.38
N PHE A 286 -60.47 43.47 -12.72
CA PHE A 286 -59.08 43.10 -12.48
C PHE A 286 -58.46 42.84 -13.86
N LYS A 287 -57.93 43.89 -14.50
CA LYS A 287 -56.89 43.73 -15.51
C LYS A 287 -55.62 43.28 -14.80
N ILE A 288 -55.62 42.02 -14.41
CA ILE A 288 -54.43 41.19 -14.56
C ILE A 288 -54.26 41.05 -16.07
N ASP A 289 -53.10 41.46 -16.58
CA ASP A 289 -52.68 41.20 -17.95
C ASP A 289 -52.83 39.71 -18.30
N ARG A 290 -53.98 39.34 -18.87
CA ARG A 290 -54.16 38.11 -19.62
C ARG A 290 -54.54 38.49 -21.03
N LYS A 291 -53.53 38.76 -21.85
CA LYS A 291 -53.64 38.66 -23.31
C LYS A 291 -54.35 37.35 -23.64
N LYS A 292 -55.46 37.43 -24.38
CA LYS A 292 -56.09 36.25 -25.00
C LYS A 292 -55.02 35.51 -25.79
N ALA A 293 -54.61 34.34 -25.30
CA ALA A 293 -53.73 33.46 -26.04
C ALA A 293 -54.49 32.99 -27.30
N ASN A 294 -53.98 33.35 -28.46
CA ASN A 294 -54.48 32.93 -29.76
C ASN A 294 -54.52 31.39 -29.81
N THR A 295 -55.71 30.80 -29.98
CA THR A 295 -55.95 29.34 -29.90
C THR A 295 -55.10 28.54 -30.90
N GLN A 296 -54.71 29.17 -32.02
CA GLN A 296 -53.78 28.59 -32.99
C GLN A 296 -52.32 28.63 -32.51
N ASP A 297 -51.91 29.70 -31.82
CA ASP A 297 -50.59 29.78 -31.20
C ASP A 297 -50.49 28.84 -30.00
N LEU A 298 -51.58 28.60 -29.27
CA LEU A 298 -51.61 27.60 -28.20
C LEU A 298 -51.37 26.19 -28.74
N ARG A 299 -52.01 25.83 -29.87
CA ARG A 299 -51.80 24.53 -30.55
C ARG A 299 -50.40 24.39 -31.13
N LYS A 300 -49.80 25.47 -31.65
CA LYS A 300 -48.38 25.47 -32.08
C LYS A 300 -47.46 25.29 -30.89
N LYS A 301 -47.68 26.03 -29.81
CA LYS A 301 -46.92 25.90 -28.56
C LYS A 301 -47.09 24.53 -27.91
N GLU A 302 -48.26 23.90 -27.99
CA GLU A 302 -48.44 22.51 -27.52
C GLU A 302 -47.64 21.50 -28.33
N LYS A 303 -47.59 21.64 -29.67
CA LYS A 303 -46.76 20.77 -30.52
C LYS A 303 -45.28 20.99 -30.25
N GLU A 304 -44.86 22.24 -30.10
CA GLU A 304 -43.49 22.61 -29.75
C GLU A 304 -43.11 22.13 -28.34
N ASN A 305 -44.01 22.25 -27.37
CA ASN A 305 -43.81 21.74 -26.01
C ASN A 305 -43.69 20.21 -25.99
N ARG A 306 -44.51 19.48 -26.76
CA ARG A 306 -44.37 18.03 -26.92
C ARG A 306 -43.05 17.66 -27.58
N LYS A 307 -42.60 18.42 -28.58
CA LYS A 307 -41.31 18.22 -29.23
C LYS A 307 -40.15 18.44 -28.26
N LEU A 308 -40.17 19.54 -27.51
CA LEU A 308 -39.17 19.86 -26.49
C LEU A 308 -39.18 18.85 -25.34
N GLN A 309 -40.34 18.28 -24.96
CA GLN A 309 -40.40 17.19 -23.99
C GLN A 309 -39.74 15.90 -24.51
N LEU A 310 -39.93 15.58 -25.79
CA LEU A 310 -39.25 14.46 -26.44
C LEU A 310 -37.74 14.66 -26.53
N GLU A 311 -37.30 15.85 -26.94
CA GLU A 311 -35.87 16.22 -26.97
C GLU A 311 -35.26 16.19 -25.56
N LEU A 312 -35.96 16.72 -24.54
CA LEU A 312 -35.53 16.64 -23.14
C LEU A 312 -35.41 15.21 -22.63
N ASN A 313 -36.36 14.33 -22.98
CA ASN A 313 -36.30 12.93 -22.59
C ASN A 313 -35.15 12.19 -23.29
N GLN A 314 -34.92 12.47 -24.58
CA GLN A 314 -33.77 11.92 -25.32
C GLN A 314 -32.44 12.38 -24.72
N GLU A 315 -32.30 13.66 -24.36
CA GLU A 315 -31.09 14.15 -23.70
C GLU A 315 -30.90 13.57 -22.30
N ARG A 316 -31.98 13.38 -21.53
CA ARG A 316 -31.92 12.66 -20.24
C ARG A 316 -31.44 11.23 -20.42
N GLU A 317 -31.91 10.53 -21.44
CA GLU A 317 -31.53 9.14 -21.70
C GLU A 317 -30.07 9.02 -22.17
N LYS A 318 -29.61 9.94 -23.03
CA LYS A 318 -28.19 10.04 -23.38
C LYS A 318 -27.31 10.34 -22.17
N PHE A 319 -27.73 11.27 -21.32
CA PHE A 319 -26.99 11.60 -20.10
C PHE A 319 -26.93 10.39 -19.15
N ASN A 320 -28.05 9.69 -18.95
CA ASN A 320 -28.07 8.47 -18.14
C ASN A 320 -27.16 7.37 -18.71
N GLN A 321 -27.14 7.17 -20.03
CA GLN A 321 -26.21 6.23 -20.67
C GLN A 321 -24.74 6.64 -20.46
N MET A 322 -24.43 7.93 -20.55
CA MET A 322 -23.09 8.46 -20.29
C MET A 322 -22.68 8.24 -18.83
N VAL A 323 -23.58 8.49 -17.87
CA VAL A 323 -23.33 8.24 -16.44
C VAL A 323 -23.06 6.76 -16.19
N VAL A 324 -23.84 5.85 -16.77
CA VAL A 324 -23.61 4.39 -16.64
C VAL A 324 -22.27 3.98 -17.25
N LYS A 325 -21.93 4.53 -18.42
CA LYS A 325 -20.64 4.27 -19.07
C LYS A 325 -19.47 4.72 -18.21
N HIS A 326 -19.48 5.96 -17.70
CA HIS A 326 -18.42 6.46 -16.84
C HIS A 326 -18.37 5.73 -15.49
N GLN A 327 -19.52 5.34 -14.93
CA GLN A 327 -19.54 4.53 -13.72
C GLN A 327 -18.90 3.15 -13.94
N LYS A 328 -19.13 2.54 -15.11
CA LYS A 328 -18.46 1.30 -15.50
C LYS A 328 -16.96 1.50 -15.69
N GLU A 329 -16.54 2.54 -16.42
CA GLU A 329 -15.13 2.88 -16.61
C GLU A 329 -14.42 3.12 -15.27
N LEU A 330 -15.05 3.80 -14.32
CA LEU A 330 -14.50 3.98 -12.96
C LEU A 330 -14.33 2.65 -12.23
N ASN A 331 -15.30 1.73 -12.33
CA ASN A 331 -15.20 0.42 -11.71
C ASN A 331 -14.10 -0.44 -12.37
N ASP A 332 -13.98 -0.40 -13.69
CA ASP A 332 -12.96 -1.14 -14.45
C ASP A 332 -11.56 -0.59 -14.10
N MET A 333 -11.40 0.74 -14.03
CA MET A 333 -10.14 1.38 -13.59
C MET A 333 -9.80 1.06 -12.13
N GLN A 334 -10.80 1.02 -11.24
CA GLN A 334 -10.60 0.64 -9.84
C GLN A 334 -10.15 -0.83 -9.72
N ALA A 335 -10.70 -1.72 -10.55
CA ALA A 335 -10.29 -3.13 -10.60
C ALA A 335 -8.85 -3.28 -11.09
N GLN A 336 -8.48 -2.57 -12.17
CA GLN A 336 -7.10 -2.53 -12.67
C GLN A 336 -6.11 -2.00 -11.64
N LEU A 337 -6.48 -0.95 -10.90
CA LEU A 337 -5.63 -0.42 -9.83
C LEU A 337 -5.38 -1.45 -8.72
N VAL A 338 -6.38 -2.24 -8.37
CA VAL A 338 -6.22 -3.32 -7.36
C VAL A 338 -5.30 -4.41 -7.89
N GLU A 339 -5.49 -4.85 -9.15
CA GLU A 339 -4.64 -5.85 -9.80
C GLU A 339 -3.18 -5.40 -9.86
N GLU A 340 -2.92 -4.17 -10.32
CA GLU A 340 -1.57 -3.58 -10.35
C GLU A 340 -0.98 -3.43 -8.94
N CYS A 341 -1.79 -3.07 -7.94
CA CYS A 341 -1.33 -3.01 -6.57
C CYS A 341 -0.89 -4.39 -6.04
N THR A 342 -1.66 -5.44 -6.35
CA THR A 342 -1.31 -6.82 -5.99
C THR A 342 -0.04 -7.28 -6.72
N HIS A 343 0.08 -7.00 -8.02
CA HIS A 343 1.25 -7.36 -8.81
C HIS A 343 2.52 -6.66 -8.32
N ARG A 344 2.44 -5.35 -8.04
CA ARG A 344 3.53 -4.57 -7.45
C ARG A 344 3.97 -5.15 -6.10
N ASN A 345 3.02 -5.58 -5.27
CA ASN A 345 3.29 -6.19 -3.98
C ASN A 345 4.04 -7.52 -4.13
N GLU A 346 3.61 -8.38 -5.05
CA GLU A 346 4.29 -9.64 -5.37
C GLU A 346 5.73 -9.42 -5.86
N LEU A 347 5.94 -8.47 -6.78
CA LEU A 347 7.28 -8.12 -7.27
C LEU A 347 8.18 -7.60 -6.14
N GLN A 348 7.65 -6.78 -5.22
CA GLN A 348 8.39 -6.30 -4.06
C GLN A 348 8.82 -7.45 -3.14
N MET A 349 7.95 -8.45 -2.94
CA MET A 349 8.25 -9.65 -2.16
C MET A 349 9.30 -10.53 -2.84
N GLN A 350 9.21 -10.74 -4.15
CA GLN A 350 10.21 -11.48 -4.92
C GLN A 350 11.57 -10.78 -4.88
N LEU A 351 11.59 -9.45 -5.01
CA LEU A 351 12.80 -8.65 -4.89
C LEU A 351 13.47 -8.85 -3.53
N ALA A 352 12.71 -8.81 -2.42
CA ALA A 352 13.26 -9.07 -1.10
C ALA A 352 13.85 -10.48 -0.95
N SER A 353 13.24 -11.50 -1.58
CA SER A 353 13.80 -12.85 -1.64
C SER A 353 15.12 -12.88 -2.42
N LYS A 354 15.15 -12.28 -3.63
CA LYS A 354 16.36 -12.24 -4.47
C LYS A 354 17.48 -11.43 -3.83
N GLU A 355 17.18 -10.36 -3.12
CA GLU A 355 18.17 -9.61 -2.33
C GLU A 355 18.83 -10.49 -1.27
N SER A 356 18.05 -11.33 -0.57
CA SER A 356 18.60 -12.29 0.40
C SER A 356 19.49 -13.35 -0.26
N ASP A 357 19.12 -13.82 -1.45
CA ASP A 357 19.93 -14.79 -2.21
C ASP A 357 21.25 -14.16 -2.68
N ILE A 358 21.23 -12.90 -3.12
CA ILE A 358 22.43 -12.13 -3.47
C ILE A 358 23.32 -11.98 -2.23
N GLU A 359 22.78 -11.65 -1.07
CA GLU A 359 23.55 -11.58 0.18
C GLU A 359 24.21 -12.92 0.51
N GLN A 360 23.48 -14.03 0.34
CA GLN A 360 24.03 -15.37 0.56
C GLN A 360 25.16 -15.69 -0.42
N LEU A 361 24.99 -15.39 -1.70
CA LEU A 361 26.02 -15.61 -2.71
C LEU A 361 27.26 -14.75 -2.46
N ARG A 362 27.08 -13.49 -2.03
CA ARG A 362 28.19 -12.61 -1.63
C ARG A 362 28.93 -13.14 -0.42
N ALA A 363 28.23 -13.66 0.59
CA ALA A 363 28.85 -14.28 1.77
C ALA A 363 29.66 -15.52 1.38
N LYS A 364 29.09 -16.41 0.54
CA LYS A 364 29.80 -17.59 0.02
C LYS A 364 31.04 -17.23 -0.80
N LEU A 365 30.97 -16.17 -1.60
CA LEU A 365 32.12 -15.66 -2.36
C LEU A 365 33.22 -15.13 -1.43
N LEU A 366 32.86 -14.45 -0.34
CA LEU A 366 33.82 -13.97 0.67
C LEU A 366 34.53 -15.13 1.37
N ASP A 367 33.78 -16.16 1.78
CA ASP A 367 34.35 -17.36 2.41
C ASP A 367 35.31 -18.11 1.47
N LEU A 368 34.98 -18.18 0.16
CA LEU A 368 35.84 -18.78 -0.86
C LEU A 368 37.09 -17.94 -1.14
N SER A 369 37.01 -16.60 -1.09
CA SER A 369 38.17 -15.73 -1.29
C SER A 369 39.15 -15.78 -0.12
N ASP A 370 38.65 -15.87 1.11
CA ASP A 370 39.51 -16.02 2.30
C ASP A 370 40.22 -17.38 2.28
N SER A 371 39.55 -18.42 1.76
CA SER A 371 40.12 -19.76 1.57
C SER A 371 41.24 -19.84 0.51
N THR A 372 41.38 -18.83 -0.35
CA THR A 372 42.41 -18.77 -1.42
C THR A 372 43.59 -17.85 -1.08
N SER A 373 43.59 -17.20 0.09
CA SER A 373 44.71 -16.38 0.56
C SER A 373 45.72 -17.21 1.36
N VAL A 374 46.73 -17.75 0.68
CA VAL A 374 47.98 -18.23 1.30
C VAL A 374 48.82 -17.02 1.71
N ALA A 375 48.52 -16.42 2.86
CA ALA A 375 49.45 -15.49 3.52
C ALA A 375 49.21 -15.43 5.04
N SER A 376 50.13 -16.10 5.75
CA SER A 376 50.57 -15.82 7.13
C SER A 376 49.69 -16.29 8.30
N PHE A 377 50.24 -17.26 9.04
CA PHE A 377 50.02 -17.46 10.48
C PHE A 377 50.07 -16.12 11.24
N PRO A 378 49.26 -15.98 12.31
CA PRO A 378 49.88 -16.00 13.63
C PRO A 378 49.12 -16.84 14.68
N SER A 379 49.94 -17.49 15.50
CA SER A 379 49.84 -17.71 16.95
C SER A 379 48.49 -18.12 17.56
N ALA A 380 48.51 -19.31 18.15
CA ALA A 380 47.60 -19.71 19.20
C ALA A 380 47.73 -18.77 20.41
N ASP A 381 46.74 -17.92 20.65
CA ASP A 381 46.34 -17.53 22.00
C ASP A 381 44.85 -17.13 22.02
N GLU A 382 44.19 -17.59 23.08
CA GLU A 382 42.82 -17.46 23.58
C GLU A 382 41.84 -16.42 22.96
N THR A 383 40.57 -16.86 22.83
CA THR A 383 39.32 -16.07 22.86
C THR A 383 38.99 -15.09 21.73
N ASP A 384 38.22 -15.53 20.72
CA ASP A 384 36.77 -15.29 20.60
C ASP A 384 36.29 -15.75 19.20
N GLY A 385 35.21 -16.53 19.18
CA GLY A 385 34.70 -17.18 17.99
C GLY A 385 34.01 -16.19 17.05
N ASN A 386 34.77 -15.49 16.22
CA ASN A 386 34.22 -14.69 15.14
C ASN A 386 34.08 -15.54 13.86
N LEU A 387 33.23 -16.56 13.93
CA LEU A 387 32.70 -17.21 12.73
C LEU A 387 31.81 -16.18 12.00
N PRO A 388 31.93 -15.99 10.67
CA PRO A 388 31.05 -15.09 9.94
C PRO A 388 29.60 -15.50 10.21
N GLU A 389 28.81 -14.53 10.71
CA GLU A 389 27.48 -14.71 11.28
C GLU A 389 26.59 -15.51 10.32
N SER A 390 26.46 -16.82 10.58
CA SER A 390 25.80 -17.75 9.66
C SER A 390 24.33 -17.38 9.54
N ARG A 391 23.87 -17.16 8.30
CA ARG A 391 22.45 -16.94 7.96
C ARG A 391 21.57 -17.94 8.72
N ILE A 392 20.70 -17.44 9.60
CA ILE A 392 19.73 -18.30 10.27
C ILE A 392 18.56 -18.56 9.32
N GLU A 393 18.36 -19.84 9.00
CA GLU A 393 17.22 -20.32 8.24
C GLU A 393 16.73 -21.65 8.80
N GLY A 394 15.44 -21.93 8.64
CA GLY A 394 14.85 -23.18 9.11
C GLY A 394 13.34 -23.14 9.23
N TRP A 395 12.77 -24.28 9.60
CA TRP A 395 11.34 -24.43 9.77
C TRP A 395 10.87 -23.85 11.11
N LEU A 396 9.90 -22.93 11.04
CA LEU A 396 9.17 -22.43 12.19
C LEU A 396 7.67 -22.62 11.99
N SER A 397 6.94 -22.64 13.08
CA SER A 397 5.50 -22.76 13.08
C SER A 397 4.84 -21.45 13.46
N VAL A 398 4.01 -20.89 12.57
CA VAL A 398 3.19 -19.69 12.79
C VAL A 398 1.74 -20.07 13.09
N PRO A 399 1.00 -19.31 13.91
CA PRO A 399 -0.43 -19.51 14.11
C PRO A 399 -1.19 -19.39 12.78
N ASN A 400 -2.00 -20.39 12.44
CA ASN A 400 -2.82 -20.34 11.23
C ASN A 400 -3.88 -19.20 11.31
N ARG A 401 -4.38 -18.92 12.52
CA ARG A 401 -5.22 -17.76 12.92
C ARG A 401 -5.02 -17.45 14.40
N GLY A 402 -5.57 -16.34 14.91
CA GLY A 402 -5.41 -15.89 16.31
C GLY A 402 -5.89 -16.86 17.41
N ASN A 403 -6.57 -17.96 17.07
CA ASN A 403 -6.94 -19.03 18.01
C ASN A 403 -6.22 -20.35 17.68
N ILE A 404 -5.02 -20.51 18.24
CA ILE A 404 -4.12 -21.65 18.01
C ILE A 404 -4.79 -22.98 18.36
N LYS A 405 -5.61 -23.03 19.42
CA LYS A 405 -6.30 -24.26 19.86
C LYS A 405 -7.32 -24.81 18.84
N ARG A 406 -7.85 -23.93 17.98
CA ARG A 406 -8.87 -24.29 16.97
C ARG A 406 -8.26 -24.48 15.58
N TYR A 407 -7.26 -23.66 15.22
CA TYR A 407 -6.73 -23.60 13.86
C TYR A 407 -5.32 -24.17 13.72
N GLY A 408 -4.68 -24.52 14.84
CA GLY A 408 -3.37 -25.15 14.89
C GLY A 408 -2.22 -24.25 14.48
N TRP A 409 -1.04 -24.87 14.41
CA TRP A 409 0.20 -24.31 13.93
C TRP A 409 0.37 -24.63 12.45
N LYS A 410 0.70 -23.61 11.63
CA LYS A 410 1.09 -23.77 10.23
C LYS A 410 2.62 -23.72 10.15
N LYS A 411 3.22 -24.73 9.56
CA LYS A 411 4.67 -24.80 9.36
C LYS A 411 5.05 -23.92 8.16
N GLN A 412 6.12 -23.13 8.30
CA GLN A 412 6.67 -22.26 7.27
C GLN A 412 8.19 -22.29 7.31
N TYR A 413 8.83 -22.18 6.17
CA TYR A 413 10.27 -22.08 6.07
C TYR A 413 10.69 -20.61 6.19
N VAL A 414 11.52 -20.29 7.17
CA VAL A 414 11.88 -18.92 7.51
C VAL A 414 13.34 -18.66 7.20
N VAL A 415 13.62 -17.54 6.55
CA VAL A 415 14.96 -17.10 6.15
C VAL A 415 15.18 -15.69 6.65
N VAL A 416 16.26 -15.46 7.39
CA VAL A 416 16.62 -14.13 7.90
C VAL A 416 17.78 -13.57 7.09
N SER A 417 17.54 -12.46 6.39
CA SER A 417 18.56 -11.69 5.69
C SER A 417 19.12 -10.59 6.59
N SER A 418 19.98 -9.71 6.05
CA SER A 418 20.50 -8.58 6.81
C SER A 418 19.42 -7.56 7.21
N LYS A 419 18.36 -7.42 6.40
CA LYS A 419 17.31 -6.38 6.55
C LYS A 419 15.89 -6.92 6.67
N LYS A 420 15.65 -8.18 6.28
CA LYS A 420 14.31 -8.75 6.14
C LYS A 420 14.23 -10.15 6.76
N ILE A 421 13.04 -10.54 7.18
CA ILE A 421 12.68 -11.92 7.53
C ILE A 421 11.65 -12.41 6.52
N LEU A 422 11.97 -13.47 5.81
CA LEU A 422 11.18 -14.04 4.71
C LEU A 422 10.52 -15.33 5.17
N PHE A 423 9.22 -15.48 4.95
CA PHE A 423 8.43 -16.67 5.31
C PHE A 423 7.89 -17.33 4.05
N TYR A 424 8.26 -18.56 3.79
CA TYR A 424 7.78 -19.38 2.67
C TYR A 424 6.83 -20.46 3.19
N ASN A 425 5.77 -20.78 2.46
CA ASN A 425 4.88 -21.87 2.90
C ASN A 425 5.59 -23.22 2.78
N ASP A 426 6.25 -23.44 1.64
CA ASP A 426 6.90 -24.69 1.28
C ASP A 426 8.27 -24.44 0.63
N GLU A 427 9.06 -25.48 0.41
CA GLU A 427 10.37 -25.36 -0.27
C GLU A 427 10.24 -24.88 -1.73
N GLN A 428 9.16 -25.27 -2.41
CA GLN A 428 8.89 -24.83 -3.78
C GLN A 428 8.70 -23.30 -3.87
N ASP A 429 8.01 -22.70 -2.90
CA ASP A 429 7.87 -21.24 -2.80
C ASP A 429 9.24 -20.56 -2.63
N LYS A 430 10.15 -21.20 -1.88
CA LYS A 430 11.53 -20.69 -1.71
C LYS A 430 12.30 -20.71 -3.03
N GLU A 431 12.24 -21.82 -3.77
CA GLU A 431 12.89 -21.95 -5.07
C GLU A 431 12.36 -20.96 -6.11
N GLN A 432 11.06 -20.69 -6.08
CA GLN A 432 10.40 -19.70 -6.94
C GLN A 432 10.57 -18.26 -6.44
N SER A 433 11.24 -18.05 -5.31
CA SER A 433 11.39 -16.73 -4.67
C SER A 433 10.06 -16.05 -4.36
N SER A 434 9.04 -16.82 -4.01
CA SER A 434 7.68 -16.38 -3.69
C SER A 434 7.37 -16.51 -2.20
N PRO A 435 7.90 -15.62 -1.34
CA PRO A 435 7.57 -15.65 0.08
C PRO A 435 6.08 -15.31 0.28
N SER A 436 5.49 -15.91 1.31
CA SER A 436 4.13 -15.65 1.77
C SER A 436 4.03 -14.41 2.67
N MET A 437 5.11 -14.08 3.37
CA MET A 437 5.23 -12.90 4.22
C MET A 437 6.68 -12.42 4.26
N VAL A 438 6.87 -11.10 4.34
CA VAL A 438 8.16 -10.45 4.53
C VAL A 438 8.04 -9.44 5.67
N LEU A 439 8.95 -9.50 6.63
CA LEU A 439 9.06 -8.53 7.73
C LEU A 439 10.34 -7.72 7.64
N ASP A 440 10.26 -6.45 8.00
CA ASP A 440 11.39 -5.54 8.05
C ASP A 440 12.08 -5.60 9.41
N ILE A 441 13.36 -5.97 9.42
CA ILE A 441 14.15 -6.08 10.66
C ILE A 441 14.25 -4.72 11.36
N ASP A 442 14.39 -3.63 10.58
CA ASP A 442 14.44 -2.26 11.10
C ASP A 442 13.13 -1.79 11.75
N LYS A 443 12.05 -2.56 11.56
CA LYS A 443 10.71 -2.30 12.11
C LYS A 443 10.35 -3.27 13.24
N LEU A 444 11.26 -4.15 13.65
CA LEU A 444 11.11 -4.99 14.82
C LEU A 444 11.33 -4.16 16.09
N PHE A 445 10.43 -4.29 17.06
CA PHE A 445 10.53 -3.65 18.36
C PHE A 445 11.20 -4.55 19.40
N HIS A 446 10.79 -5.82 19.46
CA HIS A 446 11.44 -6.80 20.33
C HIS A 446 11.20 -8.23 19.85
N VAL A 447 12.10 -9.12 20.26
CA VAL A 447 11.96 -10.57 20.14
C VAL A 447 12.23 -11.17 21.51
N ARG A 448 11.27 -11.94 22.05
CA ARG A 448 11.40 -12.52 23.40
C ARG A 448 10.77 -13.92 23.50
N PRO A 449 11.27 -14.78 24.41
CA PRO A 449 10.53 -15.97 24.83
C PRO A 449 9.16 -15.59 25.40
N VAL A 450 8.17 -16.44 25.18
CA VAL A 450 6.84 -16.24 25.78
C VAL A 450 6.76 -16.86 27.17
N THR A 451 5.82 -16.35 27.96
CA THR A 451 5.43 -16.88 29.26
C THR A 451 4.04 -17.51 29.20
N GLN A 452 3.65 -18.25 30.24
CA GLN A 452 2.28 -18.79 30.37
C GLN A 452 1.20 -17.72 30.22
N GLY A 453 1.48 -16.47 30.62
CA GLY A 453 0.56 -15.34 30.49
C GLY A 453 0.33 -14.89 29.04
N ASP A 454 1.34 -15.05 28.18
CA ASP A 454 1.27 -14.66 26.76
C ASP A 454 0.50 -15.69 25.92
N VAL A 455 0.57 -16.97 26.30
CA VAL A 455 -0.01 -18.11 25.56
C VAL A 455 -0.86 -19.01 26.45
N TYR A 456 -1.90 -18.44 27.08
CA TYR A 456 -2.75 -19.16 28.06
C TYR A 456 -3.47 -20.42 27.51
N ARG A 457 -3.53 -20.61 26.19
CA ARG A 457 -4.18 -21.77 25.53
C ARG A 457 -3.19 -22.82 25.01
N ALA A 458 -1.89 -22.54 25.02
CA ALA A 458 -0.86 -23.47 24.54
C ALA A 458 -0.57 -24.56 25.59
N GLU A 459 -0.12 -25.72 25.12
CA GLU A 459 0.27 -26.82 26.00
C GLU A 459 1.57 -26.50 26.73
N THR A 460 1.69 -26.91 28.00
CA THR A 460 2.84 -26.57 28.86
C THR A 460 4.18 -27.00 28.26
N GLU A 461 4.20 -28.08 27.47
CA GLU A 461 5.39 -28.59 26.79
C GLU A 461 5.81 -27.76 25.57
N GLU A 462 4.88 -27.02 24.95
CA GLU A 462 5.15 -26.18 23.79
C GLU A 462 5.66 -24.79 24.20
N ILE A 463 5.19 -24.25 25.32
CA ILE A 463 5.56 -22.92 25.83
C ILE A 463 7.07 -22.62 25.79
N PRO A 464 7.98 -23.48 26.27
CA PRO A 464 9.42 -23.21 26.22
C PRO A 464 10.00 -23.13 24.80
N LYS A 465 9.25 -23.60 23.79
CA LYS A 465 9.63 -23.59 22.37
C LYS A 465 9.04 -22.40 21.61
N ILE A 466 8.15 -21.62 22.24
CA ILE A 466 7.48 -20.47 21.62
C ILE A 466 8.24 -19.17 21.93
N PHE A 467 8.28 -18.27 20.96
CA PHE A 467 8.76 -16.90 21.13
C PHE A 467 7.86 -15.91 20.40
N GLN A 468 7.85 -14.66 20.85
CA GLN A 468 7.07 -13.57 20.28
C GLN A 468 8.00 -12.57 19.60
N ILE A 469 7.57 -12.11 18.43
CA ILE A 469 8.15 -10.96 17.72
C ILE A 469 7.09 -9.85 17.74
N LEU A 470 7.48 -8.64 18.16
CA LEU A 470 6.66 -7.44 18.04
C LEU A 470 7.27 -6.51 16.99
N TYR A 471 6.47 -6.03 16.04
CA TYR A 471 6.93 -5.22 14.91
C TYR A 471 5.87 -4.22 14.42
N ALA A 472 6.27 -3.26 13.59
CA ALA A 472 5.36 -2.27 13.04
C ALA A 472 4.53 -2.89 11.90
N ASN A 473 3.23 -2.65 11.88
CA ASN A 473 2.28 -3.07 10.85
C ASN A 473 2.73 -2.63 9.43
N GLU A 474 3.36 -1.45 9.30
CA GLU A 474 3.94 -0.98 8.03
C GLU A 474 5.19 -1.77 7.59
N GLY A 475 5.83 -2.48 8.52
CA GLY A 475 7.01 -3.30 8.27
C GLY A 475 6.66 -4.73 7.86
N GLU A 476 5.39 -5.04 7.63
CA GLU A 476 4.92 -6.33 7.18
C GLU A 476 4.33 -6.25 5.77
N CYS A 477 4.73 -7.18 4.92
CA CYS A 477 4.16 -7.41 3.60
C CYS A 477 3.69 -8.86 3.50
N ARG A 478 2.42 -9.10 3.13
CA ARG A 478 1.85 -10.44 2.91
C ARG A 478 1.36 -10.60 1.48
N LYS A 479 1.46 -11.83 0.96
CA LYS A 479 0.95 -12.21 -0.36
C LYS A 479 -0.59 -12.19 -0.38
N ASP A 480 -1.20 -12.75 0.67
CA ASP A 480 -2.65 -12.71 0.86
C ASP A 480 -3.01 -11.53 1.75
N ILE A 481 -3.16 -10.36 1.14
CA ILE A 481 -4.11 -9.39 1.67
C ILE A 481 -5.48 -9.95 1.27
N GLU A 482 -5.97 -10.96 1.99
CA GLU A 482 -7.39 -10.92 2.28
C GLU A 482 -7.57 -9.56 2.96
N MET A 483 -8.04 -8.57 2.18
CA MET A 483 -8.90 -7.56 2.74
C MET A 483 -10.03 -8.39 3.37
N GLU A 484 -9.80 -8.88 4.59
CA GLU A 484 -10.83 -8.88 5.60
C GLU A 484 -11.44 -7.51 5.38
N PRO A 485 -12.68 -7.45 4.83
CA PRO A 485 -13.32 -6.16 4.67
C PRO A 485 -13.14 -5.53 6.02
N VAL A 486 -12.56 -4.32 6.06
CA VAL A 486 -12.62 -3.51 7.28
C VAL A 486 -14.04 -3.73 7.73
N GLN A 487 -14.22 -4.41 8.87
CA GLN A 487 -15.54 -4.69 9.37
C GLN A 487 -16.04 -3.31 9.77
N GLN A 488 -16.61 -2.61 8.79
CA GLN A 488 -17.49 -1.47 8.93
C GLN A 488 -18.74 -2.08 9.56
N GLY A 489 -18.62 -2.46 10.83
CA GLY A 489 -19.41 -3.57 11.33
C GLY A 489 -19.29 -3.90 12.81
N GLU A 490 -18.41 -3.27 13.60
CA GLU A 490 -18.62 -3.22 15.05
C GLU A 490 -18.42 -1.79 15.53
N LYS A 491 -19.53 -1.10 15.83
CA LYS A 491 -19.55 0.12 16.64
C LYS A 491 -18.98 -0.24 18.01
N THR A 492 -17.67 -0.19 18.13
CA THR A 492 -17.02 -0.35 19.42
C THR A 492 -17.09 1.00 20.13
N ASN A 493 -17.78 1.02 21.28
CA ASN A 493 -17.96 2.20 22.13
C ASN A 493 -16.64 2.59 22.83
N PHE A 494 -15.62 2.97 22.07
CA PHE A 494 -14.34 3.43 22.60
C PHE A 494 -14.21 4.95 22.43
N GLN A 495 -13.68 5.62 23.44
CA GLN A 495 -13.48 7.06 23.44
C GLN A 495 -11.99 7.38 23.45
N ASN A 496 -11.55 8.18 22.48
CA ASN A 496 -10.15 8.56 22.31
C ASN A 496 -9.84 9.88 23.04
N HIS A 497 -8.84 9.89 23.93
CA HIS A 497 -8.39 11.11 24.60
C HIS A 497 -6.91 11.05 25.02
N LYS A 498 -6.10 12.02 24.57
CA LYS A 498 -4.64 12.14 24.88
C LYS A 498 -3.86 10.82 24.75
N GLY A 499 -4.12 10.06 23.68
CA GLY A 499 -3.48 8.78 23.39
C GLY A 499 -4.04 7.56 24.14
N HIS A 500 -5.08 7.74 24.96
CA HIS A 500 -5.84 6.65 25.58
C HIS A 500 -7.02 6.23 24.73
N GLU A 501 -7.33 4.93 24.77
CA GLU A 501 -8.56 4.34 24.25
C GLU A 501 -9.40 3.84 25.42
N PHE A 502 -10.37 4.66 25.83
CA PHE A 502 -11.21 4.40 27.00
C PHE A 502 -12.42 3.53 26.65
N ILE A 503 -12.60 2.47 27.43
CA ILE A 503 -13.76 1.59 27.41
C ILE A 503 -14.65 1.93 28.62
N PRO A 504 -15.96 2.17 28.42
CA PRO A 504 -16.91 2.28 29.52
C PRO A 504 -16.96 1.01 30.36
N THR A 505 -16.79 1.13 31.67
CA THR A 505 -16.83 0.02 32.63
C THR A 505 -17.47 0.46 33.95
N LEU A 506 -17.73 -0.51 34.84
CA LEU A 506 -18.29 -0.31 36.17
C LEU A 506 -17.56 -1.20 37.17
N TYR A 507 -17.11 -0.64 38.30
CA TYR A 507 -16.40 -1.40 39.33
C TYR A 507 -17.29 -1.63 40.56
N HIS A 508 -17.74 -2.86 40.78
CA HIS A 508 -18.44 -3.24 42.01
C HIS A 508 -17.51 -3.58 43.18
N PHE A 509 -16.19 -3.65 42.92
CA PHE A 509 -15.12 -3.95 43.87
C PHE A 509 -14.13 -2.78 44.00
N PRO A 510 -13.37 -2.67 45.11
CA PRO A 510 -12.44 -1.57 45.34
C PRO A 510 -11.56 -1.17 44.14
N ALA A 511 -11.79 0.02 43.61
CA ALA A 511 -11.02 0.65 42.54
C ALA A 511 -10.94 2.17 42.76
N ASN A 512 -9.83 2.81 42.44
CA ASN A 512 -9.68 4.27 42.56
C ASN A 512 -9.53 4.90 41.19
N CYS A 513 -10.00 6.14 41.06
CA CYS A 513 -9.78 6.95 39.87
C CYS A 513 -8.36 7.52 39.89
N GLU A 514 -7.59 7.32 38.83
CA GLU A 514 -6.23 7.85 38.74
C GLU A 514 -6.17 9.36 38.49
N ALA A 515 -7.26 9.97 38.00
CA ALA A 515 -7.30 11.42 37.74
C ALA A 515 -7.57 12.25 39.01
N CYS A 516 -8.38 11.74 39.95
CA CYS A 516 -8.77 12.47 41.15
C CYS A 516 -8.54 11.71 42.48
N ALA A 517 -7.98 10.50 42.43
CA ALA A 517 -7.76 9.59 43.55
C ALA A 517 -9.02 9.16 44.34
N LYS A 518 -10.22 9.61 43.95
CA LYS A 518 -11.48 9.24 44.60
C LYS A 518 -11.88 7.80 44.28
N PRO A 519 -12.68 7.15 45.15
CA PRO A 519 -13.24 5.84 44.87
C PRO A 519 -14.01 5.83 43.52
N LEU A 520 -13.70 4.84 42.69
CA LEU A 520 -14.30 4.58 41.38
C LEU A 520 -15.24 3.35 41.43
N TRP A 521 -15.67 2.96 42.63
CA TRP A 521 -16.42 1.74 42.85
C TRP A 521 -17.56 1.91 43.85
N HIS A 522 -18.58 1.05 43.75
CA HIS A 522 -19.64 0.90 44.75
C HIS A 522 -20.36 -0.44 44.55
N VAL A 523 -20.73 -1.13 45.64
CA VAL A 523 -21.25 -2.51 45.59
C VAL A 523 -22.58 -2.61 44.83
N PHE A 524 -23.49 -1.65 44.99
CA PHE A 524 -24.84 -1.72 44.38
C PHE A 524 -25.03 -0.80 43.18
N LYS A 525 -24.27 0.30 43.11
CA LYS A 525 -24.44 1.39 42.14
C LYS A 525 -23.08 2.05 41.86
N PRO A 526 -22.18 1.34 41.17
CA PRO A 526 -20.86 1.87 40.86
C PRO A 526 -20.96 3.14 40.00
N PRO A 527 -20.12 4.15 40.25
CA PRO A 527 -20.08 5.34 39.42
C PRO A 527 -19.62 4.98 38.00
N PRO A 528 -20.09 5.69 36.96
CA PRO A 528 -19.64 5.47 35.59
C PRO A 528 -18.13 5.63 35.47
N ALA A 529 -17.45 4.58 35.03
CA ALA A 529 -16.01 4.54 34.90
C ALA A 529 -15.58 4.33 33.45
N LEU A 530 -14.36 4.75 33.17
CA LEU A 530 -13.64 4.53 31.93
C LEU A 530 -12.34 3.83 32.27
N GLU A 531 -12.04 2.74 31.57
CA GLU A 531 -10.75 2.05 31.67
C GLU A 531 -10.04 2.12 30.33
N CYS A 532 -8.79 2.57 30.31
CA CYS A 532 -8.00 2.56 29.09
C CYS A 532 -7.59 1.12 28.75
N ARG A 533 -7.90 0.64 27.54
CA ARG A 533 -7.50 -0.72 27.11
C ARG A 533 -5.99 -0.92 27.01
N ARG A 534 -5.22 0.18 26.92
CA ARG A 534 -3.77 0.17 26.63
C ARG A 534 -2.93 0.17 27.91
N CYS A 535 -3.22 1.08 28.82
CA CYS A 535 -2.45 1.24 30.06
C CYS A 535 -3.24 0.87 31.32
N HIS A 536 -4.50 0.42 31.16
CA HIS A 536 -5.42 0.09 32.26
C HIS A 536 -5.69 1.22 33.26
N VAL A 537 -5.39 2.47 32.88
CA VAL A 537 -5.72 3.62 33.72
C VAL A 537 -7.23 3.72 33.86
N LYS A 538 -7.70 3.94 35.09
CA LYS A 538 -9.12 3.97 35.44
C LYS A 538 -9.49 5.38 35.83
N CYS A 539 -10.54 5.94 35.23
CA CYS A 539 -11.03 7.27 35.57
C CYS A 539 -12.56 7.33 35.58
N HIS A 540 -13.14 8.31 36.27
CA HIS A 540 -14.57 8.58 36.15
C HIS A 540 -14.88 9.09 34.74
N ARG A 541 -16.01 8.67 34.18
CA ARG A 541 -16.49 9.14 32.87
C ARG A 541 -16.65 10.67 32.83
N ASP A 542 -17.08 11.26 33.95
CA ASP A 542 -17.25 12.70 34.12
C ASP A 542 -16.00 13.51 33.78
N HIS A 543 -14.79 13.01 34.06
CA HIS A 543 -13.55 13.72 33.75
C HIS A 543 -13.36 13.92 32.24
N LEU A 544 -13.81 12.94 31.44
CA LEU A 544 -13.76 13.01 29.99
C LEU A 544 -14.93 13.85 29.43
N ASP A 545 -16.15 13.63 29.93
CA ASP A 545 -17.35 14.32 29.46
C ASP A 545 -17.30 15.84 29.76
N LYS A 546 -16.72 16.25 30.90
CA LYS A 546 -16.53 17.66 31.28
C LYS A 546 -15.24 18.29 30.73
N LYS A 547 -14.45 17.54 29.96
CA LYS A 547 -13.13 17.95 29.42
C LYS A 547 -12.20 18.51 30.50
N GLU A 548 -12.17 17.90 31.67
CA GLU A 548 -11.27 18.29 32.74
C GLU A 548 -9.83 17.89 32.41
N ASP A 549 -8.86 18.78 32.60
CA ASP A 549 -7.45 18.55 32.23
C ASP A 549 -6.69 17.67 33.24
N LEU A 550 -7.39 16.75 33.91
CA LEU A 550 -6.87 15.92 35.00
C LEU A 550 -6.29 14.58 34.50
N ILE A 551 -6.62 14.16 33.27
CA ILE A 551 -6.13 12.90 32.69
C ILE A 551 -4.76 13.15 32.04
N SER A 552 -3.72 12.52 32.60
CA SER A 552 -2.37 12.54 32.03
C SER A 552 -2.32 11.76 30.70
N PRO A 553 -1.46 12.16 29.72
CA PRO A 553 -1.27 11.42 28.48
C PRO A 553 -0.95 9.94 28.70
N CYS A 554 -1.34 9.09 27.75
CA CYS A 554 -1.12 7.65 27.87
C CYS A 554 0.38 7.33 27.91
N LYS A 555 0.83 6.73 29.01
CA LYS A 555 2.22 6.25 29.17
C LYS A 555 2.58 5.15 28.17
N VAL A 556 1.55 4.53 27.57
CA VAL A 556 1.64 3.51 26.53
C VAL A 556 1.09 4.11 25.22
N SER A 557 1.34 5.40 24.93
CA SER A 557 1.07 5.99 23.60
C SER A 557 2.07 5.47 22.56
N TYR A 558 2.06 4.17 22.43
CA TYR A 558 2.50 3.46 21.27
C TYR A 558 1.23 3.20 20.46
N ASP A 559 1.29 3.47 19.16
CA ASP A 559 0.12 3.36 18.31
C ASP A 559 -0.18 1.86 18.06
N VAL A 560 -0.98 1.25 18.94
CA VAL A 560 -1.36 -0.18 18.86
C VAL A 560 -2.15 -0.47 17.57
N THR A 561 -2.69 0.54 16.88
CA THR A 561 -3.27 0.36 15.54
C THR A 561 -2.22 0.10 14.45
N SER A 562 -0.94 0.38 14.70
CA SER A 562 0.15 0.18 13.74
C SER A 562 1.21 -0.81 14.22
N ALA A 563 0.92 -1.64 15.22
CA ALA A 563 1.84 -2.64 15.74
C ALA A 563 1.23 -4.03 15.73
N ARG A 564 2.00 -5.03 15.32
CA ARG A 564 1.58 -6.42 15.28
C ARG A 564 2.52 -7.27 16.12
N ASP A 565 1.94 -8.23 16.81
CA ASP A 565 2.67 -9.30 17.45
C ASP A 565 2.46 -10.60 16.70
N MET A 566 3.52 -11.41 16.63
CA MET A 566 3.48 -12.73 16.02
C MET A 566 4.17 -13.74 16.92
N LEU A 567 3.49 -14.86 17.13
CA LEU A 567 4.03 -16.00 17.85
C LEU A 567 4.70 -16.95 16.86
N LEU A 568 5.84 -17.51 17.25
CA LEU A 568 6.60 -18.48 16.48
C LEU A 568 6.96 -19.65 17.38
N LEU A 569 6.66 -20.86 16.92
CA LEU A 569 7.00 -22.11 17.59
C LEU A 569 8.21 -22.75 16.89
N ALA A 570 9.27 -23.01 17.65
CA ALA A 570 10.45 -23.74 17.20
C ALA A 570 10.34 -25.26 17.48
N CYS A 571 11.19 -26.06 16.84
CA CYS A 571 11.21 -27.52 17.03
C CYS A 571 11.64 -27.94 18.46
N SER A 572 12.46 -27.12 19.13
CA SER A 572 12.98 -27.37 20.48
C SER A 572 13.22 -26.06 21.24
N GLN A 573 13.44 -26.16 22.55
CA GLN A 573 13.79 -25.00 23.38
C GLN A 573 15.17 -24.42 23.00
N ASP A 574 16.12 -25.25 22.59
CA ASP A 574 17.45 -24.77 22.19
C ASP A 574 17.41 -24.05 20.84
N GLU A 575 16.60 -24.55 19.90
CA GLU A 575 16.31 -23.82 18.66
C GLU A 575 15.62 -22.50 18.97
N GLN A 576 14.62 -22.48 19.86
CA GLN A 576 13.99 -21.23 20.30
C GLN A 576 15.01 -20.21 20.83
N LYS A 577 15.95 -20.62 21.69
CA LYS A 577 17.01 -19.74 22.19
C LYS A 577 17.93 -19.25 21.07
N LYS A 578 18.28 -20.11 20.10
CA LYS A 578 19.10 -19.76 18.94
C LYS A 578 18.42 -18.69 18.08
N TRP A 579 17.14 -18.89 17.75
CA TRP A 579 16.32 -17.93 17.00
C TRP A 579 16.21 -16.58 17.72
N VAL A 580 15.84 -16.58 19.00
CA VAL A 580 15.73 -15.35 19.80
C VAL A 580 17.07 -14.63 19.87
N THR A 581 18.16 -15.33 20.17
CA THR A 581 19.49 -14.72 20.32
C THR A 581 19.96 -14.08 19.01
N HIS A 582 19.78 -14.75 17.88
CA HIS A 582 20.18 -14.24 16.58
C HIS A 582 19.33 -13.03 16.16
N LEU A 583 18.00 -13.12 16.32
CA LEU A 583 17.10 -12.03 15.94
C LEU A 583 17.31 -10.78 16.81
N VAL A 584 17.45 -10.94 18.14
CA VAL A 584 17.70 -9.82 19.06
C VAL A 584 18.99 -9.07 18.71
N LYS A 585 20.04 -9.76 18.26
CA LYS A 585 21.29 -9.13 17.81
C LYS A 585 21.10 -8.24 16.58
N LYS A 586 20.15 -8.58 15.70
CA LYS A 586 19.86 -7.82 14.47
C LYS A 586 18.87 -6.67 14.66
N ILE A 587 18.18 -6.59 15.80
CA ILE A 587 17.31 -5.45 16.10
C ILE A 587 18.17 -4.18 16.26
N PRO A 588 17.84 -3.06 15.57
CA PRO A 588 18.55 -1.81 15.76
C PRO A 588 18.52 -1.36 17.22
N LYS A 589 19.70 -1.19 17.83
CA LYS A 589 19.81 -0.73 19.24
C LYS A 589 19.31 0.71 19.45
N ASN A 590 19.12 1.47 18.37
CA ASN A 590 18.56 2.82 18.37
C ASN A 590 17.25 2.83 17.56
N PRO A 591 16.12 3.31 18.11
CA PRO A 591 14.92 3.53 17.32
C PRO A 591 15.19 4.58 16.23
N PRO A 592 14.52 4.49 15.06
CA PRO A 592 14.72 5.43 13.96
C PRO A 592 14.47 6.88 14.39
N SER A 593 15.25 7.81 13.83
CA SER A 593 15.40 9.21 14.26
C SER A 593 14.15 10.12 14.16
N GLY A 594 12.96 9.56 13.93
CA GLY A 594 11.68 10.29 14.05
C GLY A 594 11.17 10.42 15.50
N PHE A 595 11.80 9.73 16.45
CA PHE A 595 11.38 9.72 17.86
C PHE A 595 12.20 10.71 18.69
N VAL A 596 11.78 11.98 18.73
CA VAL A 596 12.20 12.89 19.80
C VAL A 596 11.59 12.38 21.10
N ARG A 597 12.37 11.60 21.84
CA ARG A 597 12.11 11.26 23.24
C ARG A 597 12.20 12.56 24.04
N ALA A 598 11.09 13.27 24.20
CA ALA A 598 10.97 14.33 25.21
C ALA A 598 11.02 13.64 26.58
N SER A 599 12.23 13.39 27.07
CA SER A 599 12.47 13.00 28.45
C SER A 599 12.32 14.25 29.31
N PRO A 600 11.42 14.27 30.31
CA PRO A 600 11.43 15.34 31.30
C PRO A 600 12.66 15.10 32.17
N ARG A 601 13.78 15.76 31.85
CA ARG A 601 14.84 15.93 32.83
C ARG A 601 14.25 16.71 34.00
N THR A 602 14.22 16.03 35.13
CA THR A 602 14.09 16.60 36.46
C THR A 602 15.09 17.75 36.63
N LEU A 603 14.60 18.99 36.52
CA LEU A 603 15.29 20.14 37.09
C LEU A 603 15.13 20.03 38.60
N SER A 604 16.07 19.31 39.22
CA SER A 604 16.33 19.41 40.65
C SER A 604 16.95 20.78 40.89
N THR A 605 16.12 21.75 41.28
CA THR A 605 16.56 23.03 41.85
C THR A 605 17.19 22.73 43.21
N ARG A 606 18.50 22.51 43.19
CA ARG A 606 19.32 22.50 44.40
C ARG A 606 19.40 23.94 44.91
N SER A 607 18.71 24.19 46.01
CA SER A 607 18.71 25.43 46.79
C SER A 607 20.13 25.78 47.24
N THR A 608 20.69 26.84 46.67
CA THR A 608 21.88 27.52 47.21
C THR A 608 21.46 28.53 48.28
N ALA A 609 22.14 28.43 49.41
CA ALA A 609 21.97 29.25 50.59
C ALA A 609 22.07 30.75 50.28
N ASN A 610 21.10 31.53 50.75
CA ASN A 610 21.25 32.97 50.88
C ASN A 610 21.31 33.36 52.36
N GLN A 611 22.35 34.13 52.63
CA GLN A 611 22.86 34.53 53.92
C GLN A 611 21.85 35.37 54.70
N SER A 612 21.74 35.05 55.98
CA SER A 612 21.12 35.88 57.00
C SER A 612 21.95 37.14 57.25
N PHE A 613 21.42 38.31 56.90
CA PHE A 613 21.81 39.56 57.53
C PHE A 613 20.64 40.11 58.35
N ARG A 614 20.79 40.01 59.68
CA ARG A 614 20.06 40.83 60.64
C ARG A 614 20.43 42.29 60.41
N LYS A 615 19.43 43.18 60.34
CA LYS A 615 19.54 44.53 60.89
C LYS A 615 18.23 44.88 61.59
N VAL A 616 18.41 45.50 62.74
CA VAL A 616 17.48 45.76 63.82
C VAL A 616 17.75 47.22 64.21
N TYR A 617 16.67 48.01 64.32
CA TYR A 617 16.57 49.45 64.65
C TYR A 617 17.26 50.41 63.66
N ILE A 618 16.63 51.47 63.16
CA ILE A 618 15.82 52.52 63.83
C ILE A 618 14.43 52.67 63.22
#